data_AF-A0A1C6GNT0-F1
#
_entry.id   AF-A0A1C6GNT0-F1
#
_cell.length_a   1.000
_cell.length_b   1.000
_cell.length_c   1.000
_cell.angle_alpha   90.00
_cell.angle_beta   90.00
_cell.angle_gamma   90.00
#
_symmetry.space_group_name_H-M   'P 1'
#
loop_
_entity.id
_entity.type
_entity.pdbx_description
1 polymer ?
#
loop_
_entity_poly.entity_id
_entity_poly.type
_entity_poly.pdbx_seq_one_letter_code
_entity_poly.pdbx_strand_id
1 'polypeptide(L)' 'MKKAKKFFDKHKKLSYFGNFIISLLGIIIFPYLFMPNFKGFILGLILTIIVLNILGLRWGPLLFKPKNN' A
#
# COMPACT_ATOMS: atom_id res chain seq x y z
N MET A 1 -16.18 3.49 4.10
CA MET A 1 -15.07 3.10 3.20
C MET A 1 -14.99 3.87 1.87
N LYS A 2 -16.08 4.39 1.27
CA LYS A 2 -16.01 5.11 -0.03
C LYS A 2 -15.26 6.46 -0.01
N LYS A 3 -15.20 7.17 1.13
CA LYS A 3 -14.58 8.51 1.23
C LYS A 3 -13.05 8.48 1.11
N ALA A 4 -12.38 7.55 1.79
CA ALA A 4 -10.92 7.43 1.74
C ALA A 4 -10.43 7.07 0.34
N LYS A 5 -11.04 6.05 -0.28
CA LYS A 5 -10.76 5.66 -1.67
C LYS A 5 -10.95 6.84 -2.65
N LYS A 6 -12.06 7.57 -2.52
CA LYS A 6 -12.35 8.75 -3.38
C LYS A 6 -11.37 9.91 -3.14
N PHE A 7 -10.86 10.08 -1.92
CA PHE A 7 -9.83 11.06 -1.58
C PHE A 7 -8.48 10.69 -2.21
N PHE A 8 -8.02 9.45 -2.07
CA PHE A 8 -6.76 8.99 -2.67
C PHE A 8 -6.84 8.90 -4.20
N ASP A 9 -8.01 8.63 -4.77
CA ASP A 9 -8.25 8.73 -6.21
C ASP A 9 -8.12 10.17 -6.73
N LYS A 10 -8.60 11.16 -5.95
CA LYS A 10 -8.44 12.59 -6.26
C LYS A 10 -6.98 13.04 -6.08
N HIS A 11 -6.28 12.51 -5.07
CA HIS A 11 -4.91 12.88 -4.71
C HIS A 11 -3.92 11.75 -4.98
N LYS A 12 -3.68 11.45 -6.26
CA LYS A 12 -2.81 10.35 -6.72
C LYS A 12 -1.41 10.37 -6.07
N LYS A 13 -0.77 11.54 -5.94
CA LYS A 13 0.54 11.68 -5.27
C LYS A 13 0.52 11.20 -3.81
N LEU A 14 -0.53 11.55 -3.07
CA LEU A 14 -0.72 11.11 -1.69
C LEU A 14 -1.05 9.61 -1.62
N SER A 15 -1.75 9.08 -2.62
CA SER A 15 -2.00 7.64 -2.75
C SER A 15 -0.69 6.85 -2.90
N TYR A 16 0.22 7.33 -3.74
CA TYR A 16 1.55 6.70 -3.92
C TYR A 16 2.43 6.82 -2.68
N PHE A 17 2.42 7.99 -2.04
CA PHE A 17 3.17 8.23 -0.82
C PHE A 17 2.66 7.35 0.34
N GLY A 18 1.35 7.24 0.49
CA GLY A 18 0.73 6.33 1.46
C GLY A 18 1.07 4.87 1.19
N ASN A 19 1.07 4.45 -0.09
CA ASN A 19 1.49 3.10 -0.47
C ASN A 19 2.94 2.82 -0.03
N PHE A 20 3.85 3.73 -0.36
CA PHE A 20 5.26 3.59 0.01
C PHE A 20 5.45 3.48 1.53
N ILE A 21 4.80 4.35 2.31
CA ILE A 21 4.87 4.31 3.78
C ILE A 21 4.35 2.98 4.33
N ILE A 22 3.18 2.53 3.87
CA ILE A 22 2.56 1.28 4.36
C ILE A 22 3.39 0.06 3.96
N SER A 23 3.95 0.04 2.76
CA SER A 23 4.91 -0.99 2.35
C SER A 23 6.16 -0.97 3.21
N LEU A 24 6.73 0.20 3.52
CA LEU A 24 7.90 0.30 4.40
C LEU A 24 7.59 -0.26 5.80
N LEU A 25 6.43 0.11 6.36
CA LEU A 25 5.98 -0.33 7.67
C LEU A 25 5.73 -1.84 7.70
N GLY A 26 5.02 -2.39 6.72
CA GLY A 26 4.65 -3.80 6.74
C GLY A 26 5.76 -4.76 6.28
N ILE A 27 6.68 -4.31 5.44
CA ILE A 27 7.75 -5.16 4.90
C ILE A 27 9.02 -5.08 5.75
N ILE A 28 9.32 -3.93 6.35
CA ILE A 28 10.55 -3.74 7.14
C ILE A 28 10.25 -3.75 8.64
N ILE A 29 9.37 -2.85 9.09
CA ILE A 29 9.16 -2.59 10.53
C ILE A 29 8.39 -3.73 11.20
N PHE A 30 7.36 -4.26 10.54
CA PHE A 30 6.54 -5.34 11.08
C PHE A 30 7.32 -6.64 11.35
N PRO A 31 8.08 -7.21 10.38
CA PRO A 31 8.90 -8.38 10.69
C PRO A 31 9.99 -8.05 11.71
N TYR A 32 10.61 -6.86 11.65
CA TYR A 32 11.64 -6.49 12.62
C TYR A 32 11.12 -6.47 14.07
N LEU A 33 9.91 -5.96 14.31
CA LEU A 33 9.35 -5.81 15.66
C LEU A 33 8.60 -7.04 16.17
N PHE A 34 7.86 -7.75 15.31
CA PHE A 34 6.94 -8.81 15.75
C PHE A 34 7.44 -10.22 15.42
N MET A 35 8.19 -10.40 14.32
CA MET A 35 8.60 -11.72 13.85
C MET A 35 9.81 -11.60 12.91
N PRO A 36 11.06 -11.61 13.44
CA PRO A 36 12.29 -11.37 12.66
C PRO A 36 12.72 -12.60 11.85
N ASN A 37 11.75 -13.23 11.19
CA ASN A 37 11.89 -14.46 10.42
C ASN A 37 11.24 -14.27 9.04
N PHE A 38 11.62 -15.09 8.07
CA PHE A 38 11.05 -15.05 6.71
C PHE A 38 9.51 -15.18 6.70
N LYS A 39 8.93 -15.93 7.65
CA LYS A 39 7.47 -16.03 7.82
C LYS A 39 6.82 -14.70 8.21
N GLY A 40 7.48 -13.88 9.03
CA GLY A 40 7.02 -12.55 9.41
C GLY A 40 7.00 -11.59 8.24
N PHE A 41 7.98 -11.70 7.35
CA PHE A 41 8.02 -10.93 6.10
C PHE A 41 6.83 -11.28 5.19
N ILE A 42 6.52 -12.56 5.00
CA ILE A 42 5.34 -13.01 4.23
C ILE A 42 4.05 -12.47 4.85
N LEU A 43 3.90 -12.59 6.17
CA LEU A 43 2.71 -12.13 6.88
C LEU A 43 2.56 -10.60 6.76
N GLY A 44 3.66 -9.86 6.90
CA GLY A 44 3.73 -8.42 6.71
C GLY A 44 3.35 -7.98 5.30
N LEU A 45 3.78 -8.72 4.27
CA LEU A 45 3.38 -8.51 2.88
C LEU A 45 1.87 -8.68 2.68
N ILE A 46 1.28 -9.76 3.20
CA ILE A 46 -0.16 -10.03 3.10
C ILE A 46 -0.94 -8.90 3.78
N LEU A 47 -0.53 -8.50 4.99
CA LEU A 47 -1.18 -7.44 5.74
C LEU A 47 -1.10 -6.09 5.00
N THR A 48 0.07 -5.78 4.44
CA THR A 48 0.31 -4.59 3.62
C THR A 48 -0.67 -4.56 2.45
N ILE A 49 -0.77 -5.65 1.68
CA ILE A 49 -1.68 -5.73 0.50
C ILE A 49 -3.12 -5.49 0.90
N ILE A 50 -3.59 -6.08 2.01
CA ILE A 50 -4.95 -5.89 2.52
C ILE A 50 -5.20 -4.43 2.87
N VAL A 51 -4.29 -3.80 3.63
CA VAL A 51 -4.41 -2.39 4.04
C VAL A 51 -4.43 -1.45 2.83
N LEU A 52 -3.53 -1.67 1.87
CA LEU A 52 -3.47 -0.89 0.63
C LEU A 52 -4.78 -0.99 -0.16
N ASN A 53 -5.36 -2.18 -0.25
CA ASN A 53 -6.62 -2.42 -0.96
C ASN A 53 -7.81 -1.75 -0.25
N ILE A 54 -7.88 -1.83 1.09
CA ILE A 54 -8.91 -1.18 1.89
C ILE A 54 -8.86 0.34 1.74
N LEU A 55 -7.66 0.92 1.76
CA LEU A 55 -7.46 2.37 1.64
C LEU A 55 -7.57 2.87 0.20
N GLY A 56 -7.50 1.98 -0.81
CA GLY A 56 -7.50 2.35 -2.22
C GLY A 56 -6.19 3.02 -2.65
N LEU A 57 -5.09 2.65 -2.01
CA LEU A 57 -3.76 3.17 -2.33
C LEU A 57 -3.23 2.47 -3.58
N ARG A 58 -2.75 3.26 -4.53
CA ARG A 58 -2.34 2.77 -5.84
C ARG A 58 -0.86 2.41 -5.83
N TRP A 59 -0.51 1.29 -6.46
CA TRP A 59 0.87 0.88 -6.69
C TRP A 59 1.48 1.71 -7.83
N GLY A 60 2.11 2.84 -7.46
CA GLY A 60 2.99 3.63 -8.31
C GLY A 60 2.36 4.43 -9.48
N PRO A 61 2.96 5.56 -9.88
CA PRO A 61 2.49 6.40 -10.99
C PRO A 61 2.71 5.81 -12.40
N LEU A 62 3.34 4.64 -12.54
CA LEU A 62 4.00 4.24 -13.79
C LEU A 62 3.42 3.05 -14.56
N LEU A 63 2.42 2.31 -14.04
CA LEU A 63 1.94 1.10 -14.75
C LEU A 63 0.55 1.20 -15.38
N PHE A 64 -0.25 2.19 -14.99
CA PHE A 64 -1.58 2.37 -15.58
C PHE A 64 -1.89 3.85 -15.74
N LYS A 65 -1.35 4.45 -16.79
CA LYS A 65 -2.05 5.55 -17.46
C LYS A 65 -3.17 4.86 -18.25
N PRO A 66 -4.44 4.85 -17.81
CA PRO A 66 -5.50 4.44 -18.70
C PRO A 66 -5.41 5.35 -19.93
N LYS A 67 -5.15 4.73 -21.09
CA LYS A 67 -5.26 5.38 -22.38
C LYS A 67 -6.73 5.78 -22.50
N ASN A 68 -7.01 7.07 -22.33
CA ASN A 68 -8.31 7.64 -22.67
C ASN A 68 -8.48 7.42 -24.19
N ASN A 69 -9.32 6.47 -24.56
CA ASN A 69 -10.02 6.47 -25.83
C ASN A 69 -11.37 7.15 -25.61
#